data_AF-A0AAW4YF79-F1
#
_entry.id   AF-A0AAW4YF79-F1
#
_cell.length_a   1.000
_cell.length_b   1.000
_cell.length_c   1.000
_cell.angle_alpha   90.00
_cell.angle_beta   90.00
_cell.angle_gamma   90.00
#
_symmetry.space_group_name_H-M   'P 1'
#
loop_
_entity.id
_entity.type
_entity.pdbx_description
1 polymer ?
#
loop_
_entity_poly.entity_id
_entity_poly.type
_entity_poly.pdbx_seq_one_letter_code
_entity_poly.pdbx_strand_id
1 'polypeptide(L)'
;MAIDTTPSQVATSALQAIPFGSIIGGPLKACIEAQAMAAQTSWQFIQEVGLNTDPKTGQKEAVNVSFQFMQNGRMVQLNVPLLTIVPIPYIAIHDIDINFKANISASSSSVSEQSSSSALDAGAEVTAGLKVGPFHMDAKMNANYSSKKDSKATQESKYSVEYTMDVAVKAGQDSMPAGLAKVLELLGSALDVSDPEGTLEVSARELTLSGGKATLIATYKNNNGIFEPQAIIVQTKPANNNEQPGSVSDDMLTCSPSDDSVVLEFKQAHKYLIKAGSKTIEVNIKQDESKAQTD
;
A
#
# COMPACT_ATOMS: atom_id res chain seq x y z
N MET A 1 -12.70 36.59 60.58
CA MET A 1 -11.53 36.42 59.70
C MET A 1 -11.98 36.75 58.28
N ALA A 2 -11.20 37.51 57.52
CA ALA A 2 -11.44 37.63 56.08
C ALA A 2 -11.03 36.30 55.42
N ILE A 3 -11.80 35.83 54.44
CA ILE A 3 -11.42 34.68 53.62
C ILE A 3 -10.36 35.17 52.63
N ASP A 4 -9.19 34.55 52.63
CA ASP A 4 -8.13 34.87 51.68
C ASP A 4 -8.52 34.35 50.28
N THR A 5 -8.89 35.28 49.40
CA THR A 5 -9.29 34.97 48.02
C THR A 5 -8.09 34.87 47.06
N THR A 6 -6.86 35.12 47.53
CA THR A 6 -5.67 35.18 46.67
C THR A 6 -5.44 33.88 45.88
N PRO A 7 -5.55 32.66 46.45
CA PRO A 7 -5.42 31.42 45.67
C PRO A 7 -6.46 31.28 44.56
N SER A 8 -7.70 31.71 44.82
CA SER A 8 -8.79 31.65 43.83
C SER A 8 -8.58 32.66 42.70
N GLN A 9 -8.07 33.85 43.01
CA GLN A 9 -7.71 34.87 42.02
C GLN A 9 -6.54 34.40 41.17
N VAL A 10 -5.48 33.85 41.77
CA VAL A 10 -4.32 33.30 41.04
C VAL A 10 -4.76 32.14 40.13
N ALA A 11 -5.59 31.21 40.61
CA ALA A 11 -6.09 30.12 39.79
C ALA A 11 -6.95 30.60 38.61
N THR A 12 -7.81 31.60 38.83
CA THR A 12 -8.62 32.22 37.77
C THR A 12 -7.75 32.91 36.73
N SER A 13 -6.75 33.68 37.16
CA SER A 13 -5.79 34.34 36.26
C SER A 13 -4.93 33.34 35.49
N ALA A 14 -4.50 32.26 36.13
CA ALA A 14 -3.73 31.19 35.47
C ALA A 14 -4.56 30.48 34.38
N LEU A 15 -5.84 30.18 34.64
CA LEU A 15 -6.75 29.61 33.64
C LEU A 15 -7.01 30.57 32.47
N GLN A 16 -7.18 31.87 32.73
CA GLN A 16 -7.35 32.89 31.69
C GLN A 16 -6.09 33.10 30.83
N ALA A 17 -4.91 32.82 31.38
CA ALA A 17 -3.64 32.90 30.67
C ALA A 17 -3.37 31.72 29.72
N ILE A 18 -4.18 30.65 29.75
CA ILE A 18 -4.00 29.47 28.89
C ILE A 18 -4.38 29.82 27.45
N PRO A 19 -3.46 29.76 26.47
CA PRO A 19 -3.73 30.15 25.09
C PRO A 19 -4.41 28.99 24.34
N PHE A 20 -5.66 28.66 24.71
CA PHE A 20 -6.43 27.54 24.13
C PHE A 20 -6.47 27.59 22.59
N GLY A 21 -6.57 28.77 21.99
CA GLY A 21 -6.52 28.95 20.54
C GLY A 21 -5.23 28.46 19.89
N SER A 22 -4.08 28.67 20.54
CA SER A 22 -2.77 28.16 20.07
C SER A 22 -2.59 26.67 20.39
N ILE A 23 -3.05 26.23 21.56
CA ILE A 23 -2.99 24.84 22.03
C ILE A 23 -3.80 23.89 21.14
N ILE A 24 -4.96 24.32 20.66
CA ILE A 24 -5.83 23.54 19.76
C ILE A 24 -5.45 23.81 18.29
N GLY A 25 -5.23 25.08 17.94
CA GLY A 25 -4.94 25.50 16.57
C GLY A 25 -3.60 25.02 16.02
N GLY A 26 -2.58 24.88 16.87
CA GLY A 26 -1.26 24.38 16.48
C GLY A 26 -1.32 22.93 15.93
N PRO A 27 -1.79 21.95 16.72
CA PRO A 27 -1.97 20.57 16.27
C PRO A 27 -2.92 20.45 15.07
N LEU A 28 -4.04 21.18 15.04
CA LEU A 28 -4.96 21.17 13.89
C LEU A 28 -4.30 21.69 12.61
N LYS A 29 -3.55 22.80 12.70
CA LYS A 29 -2.79 23.34 11.57
C LYS A 29 -1.74 22.35 11.06
N ALA A 30 -0.99 21.73 11.97
CA ALA A 30 0.00 20.70 11.62
C ALA A 30 -0.64 19.49 10.92
N CYS A 31 -1.84 19.07 11.35
CA CYS A 31 -2.59 17.99 10.69
C CYS A 31 -3.07 18.38 9.29
N ILE A 32 -3.52 19.62 9.08
CA ILE A 32 -3.90 20.14 7.75
C ILE A 32 -2.67 20.21 6.83
N GLU A 33 -1.53 20.70 7.34
CA GLU A 33 -0.26 20.75 6.58
C GLU A 33 0.23 19.34 6.22
N ALA A 34 0.10 18.37 7.14
CA ALA A 34 0.42 16.96 6.90
C ALA A 34 -0.50 16.32 5.84
N GLN A 35 -1.81 16.57 5.88
CA GLN A 35 -2.74 16.07 4.84
C GLN A 35 -2.47 16.72 3.47
N ALA A 36 -2.15 18.02 3.43
CA ALA A 36 -1.79 18.69 2.18
C ALA A 36 -0.51 18.11 1.56
N MET A 37 0.50 17.83 2.38
CA MET A 37 1.73 17.16 1.96
C MET A 37 1.46 15.73 1.47
N ALA A 38 0.65 14.96 2.21
CA ALA A 38 0.24 13.62 1.81
C ALA A 38 -0.48 13.60 0.45
N ALA A 39 -1.46 14.49 0.25
CA ALA A 39 -2.18 14.63 -1.01
C ALA A 39 -1.25 15.06 -2.16
N GLN A 40 -0.27 15.92 -1.89
CA GLN A 40 0.76 16.29 -2.87
C GLN A 40 1.63 15.09 -3.25
N THR A 41 2.03 14.24 -2.29
CA THR A 41 2.76 12.99 -2.56
C THR A 41 1.92 12.01 -3.38
N SER A 42 0.63 11.81 -3.06
CA SER A 42 -0.28 10.99 -3.86
C SER A 42 -0.39 11.52 -5.30
N TRP A 43 -0.50 12.84 -5.47
CA TRP A 43 -0.57 13.49 -6.78
C TRP A 43 0.73 13.33 -7.57
N GLN A 44 1.89 13.55 -6.94
CA GLN A 44 3.20 13.35 -7.57
C GLN A 44 3.38 11.89 -8.03
N PHE A 45 3.03 10.93 -7.18
CA PHE A 45 3.03 9.51 -7.54
C PHE A 45 2.16 9.22 -8.78
N ILE A 46 0.94 9.76 -8.83
CA ILE A 46 0.05 9.61 -10.00
C ILE A 46 0.66 10.24 -11.26
N GLN A 47 1.31 11.39 -11.15
CA GLN A 47 1.93 12.09 -12.29
C GLN A 47 3.21 11.42 -12.80
N GLU A 48 4.03 10.86 -11.92
CA GLU A 48 5.34 10.26 -12.26
C GLU A 48 5.23 8.78 -12.64
N VAL A 49 4.33 8.03 -12.00
CA VAL A 49 4.16 6.59 -12.19
C VAL A 49 2.93 6.26 -13.03
N GLY A 50 1.85 7.01 -12.87
CA GLY A 50 0.56 6.72 -13.50
C GLY A 50 0.36 7.28 -14.90
N LEU A 51 1.15 8.28 -15.31
CA LEU A 51 0.97 9.01 -16.57
C LEU A 51 2.28 9.08 -17.37
N ASN A 52 2.21 8.74 -18.65
CA ASN A 52 3.26 9.04 -19.62
C ASN A 52 2.93 10.37 -20.32
N THR A 53 3.94 11.17 -20.65
CA THR A 53 3.75 12.44 -21.37
C THR A 53 4.44 12.36 -22.73
N ASP A 54 3.69 12.54 -23.82
CA ASP A 54 4.28 12.61 -25.16
C ASP A 54 5.17 13.86 -25.28
N PRO A 55 6.49 13.71 -25.53
CA PRO A 55 7.42 14.84 -25.62
C PRO A 55 7.17 15.78 -26.80
N LYS A 56 6.31 15.40 -27.77
CA LYS A 56 5.98 16.22 -28.95
C LYS A 56 4.68 17.00 -28.80
N THR A 57 3.65 16.40 -28.20
CA THR A 57 2.32 17.02 -28.06
C THR A 57 2.00 17.51 -26.64
N GLY A 58 2.75 17.06 -25.63
CA GLY A 58 2.44 17.34 -24.23
C GLY A 58 1.19 16.64 -23.69
N GLN A 59 0.56 15.76 -24.49
CA GLN A 59 -0.57 14.96 -24.02
C GLN A 59 -0.12 13.95 -22.97
N LYS A 60 -0.98 13.73 -21.97
CA LYS A 60 -0.76 12.77 -20.89
C LYS A 60 -1.67 11.56 -21.10
N GLU A 61 -1.07 10.39 -21.20
CA GLU A 61 -1.77 9.11 -21.34
C GLU A 61 -1.53 8.25 -20.10
N ALA A 62 -2.51 7.42 -19.73
CA ALA A 62 -2.37 6.50 -18.60
C ALA A 62 -1.34 5.40 -18.91
N VAL A 63 -0.43 5.15 -17.98
CA VAL A 63 0.49 4.01 -18.07
C VAL A 63 -0.32 2.74 -17.87
N ASN A 64 -0.35 1.90 -18.91
CA ASN A 64 -1.03 0.60 -18.89
C ASN A 64 0.00 -0.54 -18.79
N VAL A 65 -0.31 -1.55 -17.99
CA VAL A 65 0.41 -2.82 -17.92
C VAL A 65 -0.34 -3.86 -18.74
N SER A 66 0.39 -4.61 -19.54
CA SER A 66 -0.14 -5.70 -20.37
C SER A 66 0.19 -7.04 -19.72
N PHE A 67 -0.83 -7.77 -19.27
CA PHE A 67 -0.70 -9.15 -18.83
C PHE A 67 -1.04 -10.07 -20.01
N GLN A 68 -0.10 -10.92 -20.40
CA GLN A 68 -0.35 -11.99 -21.38
C GLN A 68 -0.53 -13.32 -20.65
N PHE A 69 -1.58 -14.05 -20.98
CA PHE A 69 -1.88 -15.35 -20.39
C PHE A 69 -2.62 -16.26 -21.37
N MET A 70 -2.62 -17.55 -21.08
CA MET A 70 -3.40 -18.54 -21.82
C MET A 70 -4.85 -18.49 -21.35
N GLN A 71 -5.80 -18.44 -22.29
CA GLN A 71 -7.22 -18.63 -22.01
C GLN A 71 -7.84 -19.49 -23.11
N ASN A 72 -8.45 -20.61 -22.74
CA ASN A 72 -9.06 -21.57 -23.67
C ASN A 72 -8.14 -21.95 -24.83
N GLY A 73 -6.85 -22.20 -24.55
CA GLY A 73 -5.83 -22.51 -25.56
C GLY A 73 -5.41 -21.40 -26.53
N ARG A 74 -5.82 -20.14 -26.29
CA ARG A 74 -5.32 -18.97 -27.04
C ARG A 74 -4.53 -18.03 -26.11
N MET A 75 -3.45 -17.43 -26.62
CA MET A 75 -2.76 -16.33 -25.93
C MET A 75 -3.63 -15.08 -25.99
N VAL A 76 -4.03 -14.56 -24.84
CA VAL A 76 -4.79 -13.30 -24.72
C VAL A 76 -4.00 -12.25 -23.97
N GLN A 77 -4.23 -10.97 -24.27
CA GLN A 77 -3.60 -9.84 -23.59
C GLN A 77 -4.64 -8.98 -22.90
N LEU A 78 -4.48 -8.80 -21.59
CA LEU A 78 -5.28 -7.92 -20.75
C LEU A 78 -4.49 -6.64 -20.46
N ASN A 79 -4.98 -5.50 -20.95
CA ASN A 79 -4.39 -4.18 -20.72
C ASN A 79 -5.08 -3.51 -19.51
N VAL A 80 -4.31 -3.14 -18.50
CA VAL A 80 -4.83 -2.63 -17.21
C VAL A 80 -4.05 -1.37 -16.81
N PRO A 81 -4.72 -0.25 -16.45
CA PRO A 81 -4.01 0.93 -15.97
C PRO A 81 -3.24 0.65 -14.68
N LEU A 82 -1.96 1.02 -14.65
CA LEU A 82 -1.01 0.74 -13.56
C LEU A 82 -1.53 1.23 -12.20
N LEU A 83 -2.21 2.38 -12.18
CA LEU A 83 -2.84 2.98 -10.99
C LEU A 83 -3.93 2.12 -10.34
N THR A 84 -4.48 1.12 -11.04
CA THR A 84 -5.49 0.21 -10.48
C THR A 84 -4.87 -1.02 -9.80
N ILE A 85 -3.60 -1.33 -10.10
CA ILE A 85 -2.89 -2.50 -9.59
C ILE A 85 -1.79 -2.16 -8.57
N VAL A 86 -1.28 -0.92 -8.57
CA VAL A 86 -0.28 -0.45 -7.60
C VAL A 86 -0.96 0.27 -6.44
N PRO A 87 -0.62 -0.01 -5.17
CA PRO A 87 -1.09 0.79 -4.04
C PRO A 87 -0.60 2.23 -4.15
N ILE A 88 -1.53 3.17 -4.37
CA ILE A 88 -1.22 4.60 -4.35
C ILE A 88 -1.01 5.00 -2.88
N PRO A 89 0.12 5.65 -2.52
CA PRO A 89 0.33 6.12 -1.16
C PRO A 89 -0.69 7.21 -0.85
N TYR A 90 -1.65 6.88 0.01
CA TYR A 90 -2.66 7.79 0.54
C TYR A 90 -2.75 7.60 2.05
N ILE A 91 -2.61 8.68 2.80
CA ILE A 91 -2.74 8.69 4.24
C ILE A 91 -3.72 9.80 4.63
N ALA A 92 -4.86 9.40 5.18
CA ALA A 92 -5.85 10.29 5.75
C ALA A 92 -5.72 10.29 7.27
N ILE A 93 -5.82 11.48 7.88
CA ILE A 93 -6.02 11.59 9.32
C ILE A 93 -7.52 11.46 9.56
N HIS A 94 -7.93 10.44 10.33
CA HIS A 94 -9.33 10.19 10.66
C HIS A 94 -9.72 10.89 11.98
N ASP A 95 -8.94 10.65 13.04
CA ASP A 95 -9.16 11.21 14.36
C ASP A 95 -7.92 11.99 14.85
N ILE A 96 -8.18 13.09 15.54
CA ILE A 96 -7.18 13.89 16.25
C ILE A 96 -7.67 14.04 17.69
N ASP A 97 -7.10 13.25 18.60
CA ASP A 97 -7.40 13.31 20.03
C ASP A 97 -6.40 14.27 20.70
N ILE A 98 -6.87 15.46 21.11
CA ILE A 98 -6.06 16.45 21.84
C ILE A 98 -6.45 16.43 23.32
N ASN A 99 -5.60 15.84 24.15
CA ASN A 99 -5.77 15.85 25.61
C ASN A 99 -4.90 16.95 26.20
N PHE A 100 -5.53 17.88 26.92
CA PHE A 100 -4.85 18.97 27.62
C PHE A 100 -5.09 18.87 29.11
N LYS A 101 -4.01 18.82 29.89
CA LYS A 101 -4.04 18.76 31.35
C LYS A 101 -3.24 19.93 31.93
N ALA A 102 -3.92 20.83 32.63
CA ALA A 102 -3.30 21.88 33.43
C ALA A 102 -3.38 21.52 34.91
N ASN A 103 -2.24 21.56 35.61
CA ASN A 103 -2.16 21.45 37.06
C ASN A 103 -1.79 22.82 37.62
N ILE A 104 -2.72 23.45 38.34
CA ILE A 104 -2.54 24.77 38.95
C ILE A 104 -2.48 24.58 40.47
N SER A 105 -1.27 24.65 41.02
CA SER A 105 -1.07 24.66 42.47
C SER A 105 -0.92 26.09 42.97
N ALA A 106 -1.88 26.54 43.77
CA ALA A 106 -1.85 27.84 44.44
C ALA A 106 -2.07 27.66 45.95
N SER A 107 -1.02 27.89 46.73
CA SER A 107 -1.05 27.90 48.20
C SER A 107 -0.80 29.31 48.69
N SER A 108 -1.67 29.86 49.54
CA SER A 108 -1.37 31.12 50.25
C SER A 108 -0.84 30.87 51.66
N SER A 109 0.12 31.70 52.05
CA SER A 109 0.72 31.74 53.38
C SER A 109 0.75 33.18 53.88
N SER A 110 -0.27 33.58 54.64
CA SER A 110 -0.34 34.92 55.21
C SER A 110 0.51 35.02 56.49
N VAL A 111 1.75 35.51 56.38
CA VAL A 111 2.57 35.91 57.53
C VAL A 111 2.60 37.43 57.65
N SER A 112 1.91 37.97 58.65
CA SER A 112 1.91 39.40 58.98
C SER A 112 2.82 39.69 60.18
N GLU A 113 4.07 40.10 59.93
CA GLU A 113 4.97 40.57 60.99
C GLU A 113 4.85 42.08 61.23
N GLN A 114 4.10 42.45 62.28
CA GLN A 114 4.01 43.83 62.76
C GLN A 114 5.30 44.21 63.52
N SER A 115 6.27 44.79 62.83
CA SER A 115 7.52 45.27 63.44
C SER A 115 7.30 46.56 64.26
N SER A 116 7.01 46.42 65.55
CA SER A 116 6.97 47.56 66.49
C SER A 116 8.36 47.79 67.14
N SER A 117 9.15 48.70 66.57
CA SER A 117 10.41 49.16 67.19
C SER A 117 10.15 50.35 68.12
N SER A 118 9.92 50.08 69.41
CA SER A 118 9.86 51.11 70.45
C SER A 118 11.28 51.60 70.78
N ALA A 119 11.64 52.81 70.33
CA ALA A 119 12.81 53.51 70.80
C ALA A 119 12.42 54.49 71.92
N LEU A 120 12.85 54.16 73.14
CA LEU A 120 12.82 54.98 74.36
C LEU A 120 14.20 54.76 75.03
N ASP A 121 14.86 55.70 75.70
CA ASP A 121 14.89 57.17 75.68
C ASP A 121 16.16 57.56 76.48
N ALA A 122 16.62 58.81 76.41
CA ALA A 122 17.82 59.36 77.08
C ALA A 122 19.19 58.74 76.68
N GLY A 123 20.30 59.47 76.67
CA GLY A 123 20.51 60.90 76.92
C GLY A 123 22.00 61.20 77.16
N ALA A 124 22.37 62.48 77.13
CA ALA A 124 23.69 63.05 77.44
C ALA A 124 24.84 62.86 76.41
N GLU A 125 25.49 64.01 76.18
CA GLU A 125 26.61 64.29 75.30
C GLU A 125 27.93 64.18 76.09
N VAL A 126 28.90 63.38 75.64
CA VAL A 126 30.27 63.41 76.20
C VAL A 126 31.32 63.27 75.08
N THR A 127 32.00 64.38 74.81
CA THR A 127 33.25 64.43 74.06
C THR A 127 34.42 63.92 74.91
N ALA A 128 35.12 62.87 74.46
CA ALA A 128 36.43 62.47 75.00
C ALA A 128 37.30 61.86 73.88
N GLY A 129 38.32 62.59 73.43
CA GLY A 129 39.28 62.10 72.43
C GLY A 129 40.49 61.43 73.07
N LEU A 130 41.25 60.65 72.29
CA LEU A 130 42.59 60.20 72.70
C LEU A 130 43.64 60.24 71.58
N LYS A 131 44.76 60.89 71.90
CA LYS A 131 46.00 61.10 71.13
C LYS A 131 47.15 61.25 72.12
N VAL A 132 48.41 60.88 71.84
CA VAL A 132 48.99 60.04 70.78
C VAL A 132 50.31 59.49 71.34
N GLY A 133 50.77 58.32 70.90
CA GLY A 133 52.07 57.79 71.35
C GLY A 133 52.62 56.67 70.46
N PRO A 134 53.96 56.50 70.38
CA PRO A 134 54.63 55.62 69.41
C PRO A 134 54.69 54.14 69.85
N PHE A 135 53.63 53.61 70.45
CA PHE A 135 53.55 52.22 70.88
C PHE A 135 52.35 51.53 70.23
N HIS A 136 52.62 50.41 69.56
CA HIS A 136 51.60 49.57 68.93
C HIS A 136 50.80 48.82 69.99
N MET A 137 49.47 48.80 69.86
CA MET A 137 48.60 47.89 70.61
C MET A 137 47.57 47.26 69.67
N ASP A 138 47.77 45.98 69.35
CA ASP A 138 46.88 45.18 68.51
C ASP A 138 45.59 44.79 69.24
N ALA A 139 44.60 45.69 69.23
CA ALA A 139 43.26 45.39 69.70
C ALA A 139 42.45 44.58 68.67
N LYS A 140 42.75 43.27 68.55
CA LYS A 140 41.86 42.30 67.87
C LYS A 140 40.57 42.09 68.68
N MET A 141 39.62 43.01 68.57
CA MET A 141 38.23 42.72 68.92
C MET A 141 37.49 42.19 67.69
N ASN A 142 37.12 40.91 67.74
CA ASN A 142 36.30 40.26 66.72
C ASN A 142 34.83 40.72 66.84
N ALA A 143 34.58 41.98 66.52
CA ALA A 143 33.26 42.60 66.53
C ALA A 143 32.49 42.31 65.24
N ASN A 144 32.38 41.03 64.86
CA ASN A 144 31.58 40.62 63.71
C ASN A 144 30.09 40.55 64.11
N TYR A 145 29.51 41.70 64.48
CA TYR A 145 28.06 41.87 64.65
C TYR A 145 27.41 41.87 63.27
N SER A 146 27.43 40.70 62.64
CA SER A 146 26.77 40.44 61.36
C SER A 146 25.27 40.46 61.61
N SER A 147 24.68 41.65 61.49
CA SER A 147 23.23 41.86 61.35
C SER A 147 22.77 41.37 59.97
N LYS A 148 23.04 40.09 59.68
CA LYS A 148 22.21 39.32 58.77
C LYS A 148 20.85 39.18 59.45
N LYS A 149 20.02 40.19 59.23
CA LYS A 149 18.58 40.03 59.19
C LYS A 149 18.34 38.93 58.15
N ASP A 150 18.26 37.70 58.64
CA ASP A 150 17.87 36.55 57.84
C ASP A 150 16.40 36.77 57.49
N SER A 151 16.21 37.43 56.35
CA SER A 151 14.91 37.64 55.76
C SER A 151 14.35 36.29 55.34
N LYS A 152 13.68 35.62 56.28
CA LYS A 152 12.71 34.54 56.01
C LYS A 152 11.48 35.01 55.20
N ALA A 153 11.59 36.15 54.52
CA ALA A 153 10.71 36.62 53.46
C ALA A 153 10.87 35.84 52.14
N THR A 154 11.65 34.75 52.12
CA THR A 154 11.62 33.71 51.08
C THR A 154 10.90 32.46 51.57
N GLN A 155 9.90 32.61 52.45
CA GLN A 155 8.97 31.54 52.81
C GLN A 155 7.97 31.30 51.66
N GLU A 156 8.48 30.62 50.62
CA GLU A 156 7.73 29.58 49.93
C GLU A 156 6.40 29.99 49.25
N SER A 157 6.42 31.06 48.46
CA SER A 157 5.36 31.36 47.47
C SER A 157 5.35 30.31 46.34
N LYS A 158 4.93 29.08 46.65
CA LYS A 158 4.81 27.94 45.71
C LYS A 158 3.56 28.09 44.82
N TYR A 159 3.63 29.03 43.89
CA TYR A 159 2.75 29.07 42.73
C TYR A 159 3.43 28.30 41.59
N SER A 160 2.95 27.08 41.33
CA SER A 160 3.43 26.24 40.23
C SER A 160 2.28 25.88 39.31
N VAL A 161 2.42 26.25 38.04
CA VAL A 161 1.50 25.85 36.97
C VAL A 161 2.27 24.95 36.00
N GLU A 162 1.80 23.72 35.88
CA GLU A 162 2.39 22.71 35.00
C GLU A 162 1.38 22.28 33.95
N TYR A 163 1.83 22.17 32.70
CA TYR A 163 0.99 21.86 31.54
C TYR A 163 1.50 20.60 30.86
N THR A 164 0.60 19.67 30.59
CA THR A 164 0.85 18.47 29.76
C THR A 164 -0.13 18.48 28.60
N MET A 165 0.39 18.24 27.39
CA MET A 165 -0.39 18.13 26.17
C MET A 165 -0.06 16.81 25.49
N ASP A 166 -1.05 15.92 25.40
CA ASP A 166 -0.93 14.64 24.72
C ASP A 166 -1.78 14.70 23.44
N VAL A 167 -1.11 14.68 22.29
CA VAL A 167 -1.76 14.67 20.97
C VAL A 167 -1.62 13.27 20.37
N ALA A 168 -2.74 12.58 20.16
CA ALA A 168 -2.78 11.32 19.46
C ALA A 168 -3.48 11.50 18.09
N VAL A 169 -2.80 11.09 17.02
CA VAL A 169 -3.28 11.18 15.65
C VAL A 169 -3.48 9.77 15.12
N LYS A 170 -4.72 9.43 14.71
CA LYS A 170 -5.02 8.15 14.07
C LYS A 170 -5.08 8.33 12.56
N ALA A 171 -4.17 7.67 11.86
CA ALA A 171 -4.10 7.68 10.40
C ALA A 171 -4.08 6.24 9.87
N GLY A 172 -4.74 6.04 8.72
CA GLY A 172 -4.91 4.73 8.09
C GLY A 172 -4.27 4.64 6.71
N GLN A 173 -4.13 3.40 6.23
CA GLN A 173 -3.81 3.06 4.84
C GLN A 173 -4.73 1.91 4.39
N ASP A 174 -5.06 1.89 3.10
CA ASP A 174 -5.97 0.91 2.50
C ASP A 174 -5.39 -0.51 2.33
N SER A 175 -6.32 -1.43 2.11
CA SER A 175 -6.09 -2.84 1.74
C SER A 175 -5.62 -3.02 0.28
N MET A 176 -5.55 -4.28 -0.19
CA MET A 176 -5.10 -4.61 -1.56
C MET A 176 -5.91 -3.82 -2.62
N PRO A 177 -5.25 -3.21 -3.64
CA PRO A 177 -5.95 -2.50 -4.71
C PRO A 177 -6.98 -3.37 -5.43
N ALA A 178 -8.18 -2.83 -5.63
CA ALA A 178 -9.29 -3.57 -6.26
C ALA A 178 -8.99 -4.04 -7.69
N GLY A 179 -8.21 -3.27 -8.47
CA GLY A 179 -7.77 -3.68 -9.80
C GLY A 179 -6.78 -4.84 -9.75
N LEU A 180 -5.83 -4.85 -8.80
CA LEU A 180 -4.94 -5.99 -8.58
C LEU A 180 -5.73 -7.25 -8.20
N ALA A 181 -6.68 -7.12 -7.26
CA ALA A 181 -7.56 -8.22 -6.88
C ALA A 181 -8.33 -8.78 -8.09
N LYS A 182 -8.86 -7.91 -8.97
CA LYS A 182 -9.56 -8.34 -10.18
C LYS A 182 -8.65 -8.98 -11.23
N VAL A 183 -7.42 -8.49 -11.40
CA VAL A 183 -6.42 -9.12 -12.27
C VAL A 183 -6.08 -10.52 -11.76
N LEU A 184 -5.85 -10.69 -10.46
CA LEU A 184 -5.58 -12.00 -9.86
C LEU A 184 -6.77 -12.96 -9.99
N GLU A 185 -8.01 -12.46 -9.83
CA GLU A 185 -9.24 -13.24 -10.06
C GLU A 185 -9.34 -13.72 -11.52
N LEU A 186 -9.10 -12.82 -12.48
CA LEU A 186 -9.13 -13.15 -13.91
C LEU A 186 -8.04 -14.15 -14.30
N LEU A 187 -6.80 -13.93 -13.84
CA LEU A 187 -5.69 -14.87 -14.06
C LEU A 187 -5.98 -16.24 -13.43
N GLY A 188 -6.56 -16.28 -12.22
CA GLY A 188 -6.99 -17.52 -11.58
C GLY A 188 -8.09 -18.25 -12.36
N SER A 189 -9.04 -17.51 -12.94
CA SER A 189 -10.10 -18.07 -13.78
C SER A 189 -9.60 -18.58 -15.15
N ALA A 190 -8.42 -18.13 -15.59
CA ALA A 190 -7.82 -18.48 -16.87
C ALA A 190 -6.79 -19.62 -16.78
N LEU A 191 -6.63 -20.27 -15.62
CA LEU A 191 -5.74 -21.41 -15.44
C LEU A 191 -6.21 -22.62 -16.27
N ASP A 192 -5.67 -22.78 -17.49
CA ASP A 192 -5.89 -23.93 -18.37
C ASP A 192 -4.96 -25.08 -17.98
N VAL A 193 -5.52 -26.24 -17.59
CA VAL A 193 -4.73 -27.42 -17.19
C VAL A 193 -4.34 -28.20 -18.45
N SER A 194 -3.09 -28.05 -18.87
CA SER A 194 -2.54 -28.66 -20.09
C SER A 194 -1.83 -29.99 -19.80
N ASP A 195 -1.97 -30.98 -20.69
CA ASP A 195 -1.14 -32.18 -20.70
C ASP A 195 0.30 -31.79 -21.09
N PRO A 196 1.35 -32.14 -20.30
CA PRO A 196 2.75 -31.90 -20.65
C PRO A 196 3.20 -32.48 -22.01
N GLU A 197 2.49 -33.48 -22.52
CA GLU A 197 2.70 -34.10 -23.84
C GLU A 197 1.81 -33.49 -24.94
N GLY A 198 1.07 -32.42 -24.63
CA GLY A 198 0.05 -31.82 -25.50
C GLY A 198 -1.23 -32.65 -25.57
N THR A 199 -2.24 -32.18 -26.30
CA THR A 199 -3.53 -32.84 -26.46
C THR A 199 -3.96 -32.79 -27.92
N LEU A 200 -4.11 -33.95 -28.55
CA LEU A 200 -4.64 -34.11 -29.91
C LEU A 200 -6.02 -34.74 -29.82
N GLU A 201 -7.01 -34.09 -30.43
CA GLU A 201 -8.40 -34.52 -30.46
C GLU A 201 -8.93 -34.56 -31.90
N VAL A 202 -9.88 -35.46 -32.15
CA VAL A 202 -10.56 -35.61 -33.43
C VAL A 202 -12.05 -35.82 -33.19
N SER A 203 -12.89 -35.17 -34.00
CA SER A 203 -14.35 -35.21 -33.90
C SER A 203 -14.97 -36.61 -34.13
N ALA A 204 -14.27 -37.49 -34.84
CA ALA A 204 -14.64 -38.89 -35.05
C ALA A 204 -13.41 -39.77 -35.30
N ARG A 205 -13.51 -41.07 -34.99
CA ARG A 205 -12.51 -42.09 -35.35
C ARG A 205 -12.94 -43.02 -36.49
N GLU A 206 -14.23 -43.09 -36.77
CA GLU A 206 -14.78 -43.76 -37.94
C GLU A 206 -15.72 -42.81 -38.68
N LEU A 207 -15.55 -42.72 -40.00
CA LEU A 207 -16.39 -41.91 -40.90
C LEU A 207 -16.67 -42.71 -42.16
N THR A 208 -17.71 -42.33 -42.90
CA THR A 208 -18.10 -42.94 -44.18
C THR A 208 -18.18 -41.85 -45.25
N LEU A 209 -17.73 -42.14 -46.48
CA LEU A 209 -17.72 -41.19 -47.59
C LEU A 209 -19.13 -40.91 -48.14
N SER A 210 -19.86 -39.99 -47.50
CA SER A 210 -21.15 -39.51 -48.02
C SER A 210 -20.95 -38.62 -49.25
N GLY A 211 -21.56 -38.98 -50.38
CA GLY A 211 -21.36 -38.26 -51.64
C GLY A 211 -19.92 -38.26 -52.17
N GLY A 212 -19.09 -39.22 -51.72
CA GLY A 212 -17.67 -39.30 -52.08
C GLY A 212 -16.72 -38.46 -51.22
N LYS A 213 -17.20 -37.85 -50.12
CA LYS A 213 -16.39 -37.07 -49.19
C LYS A 213 -16.70 -37.43 -47.73
N ALA A 214 -15.73 -37.25 -46.83
CA ALA A 214 -15.95 -37.29 -45.39
C ALA A 214 -15.18 -36.14 -44.72
N THR A 215 -15.85 -35.42 -43.81
CA THR A 215 -15.26 -34.29 -43.10
C THR A 215 -14.96 -34.66 -41.65
N LEU A 216 -13.76 -34.30 -41.21
CA LEU A 216 -13.30 -34.44 -39.82
C LEU A 216 -12.72 -33.12 -39.35
N ILE A 217 -13.09 -32.68 -38.16
CA ILE A 217 -12.36 -31.62 -37.44
C ILE A 217 -11.33 -32.28 -36.52
N ALA A 218 -10.09 -31.82 -36.58
CA ALA A 218 -9.00 -32.19 -35.68
C ALA A 218 -8.45 -30.95 -34.96
N THR A 219 -8.09 -31.09 -33.69
CA THR A 219 -7.66 -29.99 -32.82
C THR A 219 -6.42 -30.44 -32.05
N TYR A 220 -5.40 -29.58 -31.96
CA TYR A 220 -4.17 -29.87 -31.23
C TYR A 220 -3.76 -28.69 -30.35
N LYS A 221 -3.64 -28.94 -29.05
CA LYS A 221 -2.95 -28.07 -28.09
C LYS A 221 -1.55 -28.60 -27.82
N ASN A 222 -0.54 -27.73 -27.84
CA ASN A 222 0.81 -28.08 -27.41
C ASN A 222 0.93 -28.20 -25.87
N ASN A 223 2.13 -28.47 -25.37
CA ASN A 223 2.42 -28.60 -23.93
C ASN A 223 2.20 -27.31 -23.11
N ASN A 224 2.17 -26.14 -23.77
CA ASN A 224 1.82 -24.85 -23.16
C ASN A 224 0.31 -24.54 -23.27
N GLY A 225 -0.49 -25.50 -23.74
CA GLY A 225 -1.93 -25.36 -23.98
C GLY A 225 -2.29 -24.61 -25.26
N ILE A 226 -1.33 -24.11 -26.03
CA ILE A 226 -1.57 -23.26 -27.21
C ILE A 226 -2.09 -24.13 -28.37
N PHE A 227 -3.16 -23.69 -29.03
CA PHE A 227 -3.59 -24.32 -30.28
C PHE A 227 -2.55 -24.14 -31.39
N GLU A 228 -2.11 -25.25 -31.97
CA GLU A 228 -1.16 -25.29 -33.09
C GLU A 228 -1.73 -26.12 -34.26
N PRO A 229 -2.79 -25.64 -34.94
CA PRO A 229 -3.43 -26.39 -36.03
C PRO A 229 -2.45 -26.72 -37.16
N GLN A 230 -1.45 -25.87 -37.43
CA GLN A 230 -0.42 -26.12 -38.44
C GLN A 230 0.56 -27.26 -38.07
N ALA A 231 0.60 -27.71 -36.81
CA ALA A 231 1.39 -28.86 -36.38
C ALA A 231 0.69 -30.21 -36.62
N ILE A 232 -0.58 -30.20 -37.06
CA ILE A 232 -1.34 -31.41 -37.39
C ILE A 232 -0.93 -31.93 -38.76
N ILE A 233 -0.35 -33.13 -38.79
CA ILE A 233 0.10 -33.84 -40.00
C ILE A 233 -0.76 -35.09 -40.17
N VAL A 234 -1.17 -35.38 -41.41
CA VAL A 234 -1.91 -36.61 -41.75
C VAL A 234 -1.04 -37.50 -42.64
N GLN A 235 -1.03 -38.80 -42.35
CA GLN A 235 -0.32 -39.84 -43.10
C GLN A 235 -1.28 -41.00 -43.38
N THR A 236 -1.02 -41.81 -44.41
CA THR A 236 -1.75 -43.08 -44.60
C THR A 236 -1.16 -44.16 -43.68
N LYS A 237 -2.03 -45.01 -43.12
CA LYS A 237 -1.61 -46.18 -42.34
C LYS A 237 -1.42 -47.37 -43.29
N PRO A 238 -0.21 -47.97 -43.37
CA PRO A 238 0.05 -49.10 -44.23
C PRO A 238 -0.70 -50.35 -43.75
N ALA A 239 -0.88 -51.33 -44.65
CA ALA A 239 -1.55 -52.58 -44.34
C ALA A 239 -0.72 -53.44 -43.35
N ASN A 240 0.62 -53.39 -43.46
CA ASN A 240 1.54 -54.02 -42.52
C ASN A 240 2.20 -52.96 -41.62
N ASN A 241 2.25 -53.21 -40.31
CA ASN A 241 2.89 -52.31 -39.34
C ASN A 241 4.42 -52.16 -39.50
N ASN A 242 5.05 -52.94 -40.39
CA ASN A 242 6.49 -52.90 -40.68
C ASN A 242 6.84 -51.98 -41.86
N GLU A 243 5.84 -51.49 -42.60
CA GLU A 243 6.00 -50.54 -43.70
C GLU A 243 5.93 -49.10 -43.17
N GLN A 244 6.53 -48.14 -43.88
CA GLN A 244 6.45 -46.74 -43.47
C GLN A 244 5.06 -46.14 -43.78
N PRO A 245 4.54 -45.23 -42.93
CA PRO A 245 3.36 -44.44 -43.26
C PRO A 245 3.53 -43.68 -44.58
N GLY A 246 2.54 -43.78 -45.46
CA GLY A 246 2.59 -43.11 -46.74
C GLY A 246 2.25 -41.63 -46.64
N SER A 247 2.69 -40.86 -47.63
CA SER A 247 2.25 -39.49 -47.85
C SER A 247 0.76 -39.44 -48.22
N VAL A 248 0.17 -38.27 -48.07
CA VAL A 248 -1.19 -37.96 -48.51
C VAL A 248 -1.12 -36.87 -49.56
N SER A 249 -1.86 -37.01 -50.67
CA SER A 249 -1.98 -35.99 -51.71
C SER A 249 -3.33 -35.28 -51.66
N ASP A 250 -3.44 -34.15 -52.35
CA ASP A 250 -4.67 -33.36 -52.45
C ASP A 250 -5.86 -34.14 -53.03
N ASP A 251 -5.59 -35.20 -53.81
CA ASP A 251 -6.61 -36.13 -54.35
C ASP A 251 -7.17 -37.10 -53.29
N MET A 252 -6.45 -37.30 -52.18
CA MET A 252 -6.86 -38.15 -51.06
C MET A 252 -7.51 -37.36 -49.92
N LEU A 253 -6.99 -36.16 -49.65
CA LEU A 253 -7.36 -35.30 -48.51
C LEU A 253 -7.08 -33.84 -48.84
N THR A 254 -7.95 -32.93 -48.42
CA THR A 254 -7.62 -31.50 -48.33
C THR A 254 -7.70 -31.02 -46.89
N CYS A 255 -6.63 -30.36 -46.43
CA CYS A 255 -6.52 -29.77 -45.10
C CYS A 255 -6.83 -28.26 -45.16
N SER A 256 -7.75 -27.79 -44.34
CA SER A 256 -8.09 -26.37 -44.18
C SER A 256 -7.88 -25.95 -42.72
N PRO A 257 -6.70 -25.40 -42.37
CA PRO A 257 -6.46 -24.90 -41.03
C PRO A 257 -7.27 -23.63 -40.74
N SER A 258 -7.78 -23.54 -39.53
CA SER A 258 -8.42 -22.37 -38.92
C SER A 258 -7.58 -21.89 -37.72
N ASP A 259 -8.15 -21.06 -36.84
CA ASP A 259 -7.45 -20.50 -35.68
C ASP A 259 -7.06 -21.55 -34.63
N ASP A 260 -7.93 -22.53 -34.37
CA ASP A 260 -7.81 -23.51 -33.28
C ASP A 260 -7.83 -24.98 -33.74
N SER A 261 -8.17 -25.21 -35.00
CA SER A 261 -8.51 -26.53 -35.53
C SER A 261 -8.16 -26.65 -37.01
N VAL A 262 -8.13 -27.88 -37.53
CA VAL A 262 -7.98 -28.18 -38.95
C VAL A 262 -9.19 -28.97 -39.41
N VAL A 263 -9.84 -28.50 -40.47
CA VAL A 263 -10.86 -29.26 -41.19
C VAL A 263 -10.15 -30.16 -42.21
N LEU A 264 -10.37 -31.46 -42.10
CA LEU A 264 -9.80 -32.51 -42.92
C LEU A 264 -10.93 -33.09 -43.79
N GLU A 265 -10.91 -32.81 -45.09
CA GLU A 265 -11.88 -33.35 -46.06
C GLU A 265 -11.24 -34.53 -46.81
N PHE A 266 -11.58 -35.75 -46.39
CA PHE A 266 -11.14 -37.00 -47.01
C PHE A 266 -11.99 -37.30 -48.26
N LYS A 267 -11.32 -37.76 -49.32
CA LYS A 267 -11.90 -38.10 -50.63
C LYS A 267 -11.80 -39.60 -50.97
N GLN A 268 -11.06 -40.36 -50.16
CA GLN A 268 -10.78 -41.79 -50.38
C GLN A 268 -10.96 -42.60 -49.10
N ALA A 269 -11.43 -43.84 -49.25
CA ALA A 269 -11.60 -44.77 -48.15
C ALA A 269 -10.25 -45.39 -47.78
N HIS A 270 -9.72 -45.03 -46.62
CA HIS A 270 -8.43 -45.49 -46.13
C HIS A 270 -8.32 -45.35 -44.61
N LYS A 271 -7.30 -45.98 -44.03
CA LYS A 271 -6.90 -45.73 -42.63
C LYS A 271 -5.86 -44.62 -42.60
N TYR A 272 -6.11 -43.57 -41.84
CA TYR A 272 -5.21 -42.43 -41.72
C TYR A 272 -4.66 -42.33 -40.30
N LEU A 273 -3.41 -41.87 -40.19
CA LEU A 273 -2.76 -41.50 -38.94
C LEU A 273 -2.70 -39.97 -38.88
N ILE A 274 -3.41 -39.38 -37.93
CA ILE A 274 -3.34 -37.96 -37.61
C ILE A 274 -2.35 -37.80 -36.47
N LYS A 275 -1.36 -36.93 -36.64
CA LYS A 275 -0.21 -36.77 -35.74
C LYS A 275 0.00 -35.30 -35.40
N ALA A 276 0.34 -35.04 -34.15
CA ALA A 276 0.81 -33.74 -33.68
C ALA A 276 1.58 -33.93 -32.36
N GLY A 277 2.75 -33.28 -32.23
CA GLY A 277 3.65 -33.52 -31.10
C GLY A 277 4.03 -35.00 -30.96
N SER A 278 3.94 -35.54 -29.75
CA SER A 278 4.12 -36.98 -29.45
C SER A 278 2.85 -37.81 -29.67
N LYS A 279 1.69 -37.19 -29.94
CA LYS A 279 0.39 -37.88 -30.06
C LYS A 279 0.12 -38.38 -31.48
N THR A 280 -0.56 -39.52 -31.58
CA THR A 280 -1.05 -40.08 -32.85
C THR A 280 -2.45 -40.67 -32.65
N ILE A 281 -3.38 -40.39 -33.56
CA ILE A 281 -4.72 -40.97 -33.61
C ILE A 281 -4.95 -41.65 -34.97
N GLU A 282 -5.46 -42.87 -34.94
CA GLU A 282 -5.94 -43.57 -36.13
C GLU A 282 -7.40 -43.20 -36.41
N VAL A 283 -7.69 -42.85 -37.66
CA VAL A 283 -9.05 -42.59 -38.18
C VAL A 283 -9.30 -43.50 -39.38
N ASN A 284 -10.46 -44.15 -39.40
CA ASN A 284 -10.85 -45.10 -40.42
C ASN A 284 -11.96 -44.51 -41.31
N ILE A 285 -11.66 -44.25 -42.58
CA ILE A 285 -12.62 -43.75 -43.56
C ILE A 285 -13.13 -44.93 -44.40
N LYS A 286 -14.43 -45.23 -44.29
CA LYS A 286 -15.10 -46.33 -44.98
C LYS A 286 -15.79 -45.83 -46.26
N GLN A 287 -15.96 -46.72 -47.23
CA GLN A 287 -16.80 -46.46 -48.41
C GLN A 287 -18.29 -46.53 -48.00
N ASP A 288 -19.14 -45.71 -48.61
CA ASP A 288 -20.60 -45.83 -48.45
C ASP A 288 -21.11 -47.06 -49.22
N GLU A 289 -21.46 -48.12 -48.49
CA GLU A 289 -21.94 -49.39 -49.05
C GLU A 289 -23.40 -49.31 -49.56
N SER A 290 -24.12 -48.21 -49.33
CA SER A 290 -25.54 -48.07 -49.74
C SER A 290 -25.80 -48.09 -51.25
N LYS A 291 -24.74 -48.05 -52.08
CA LYS A 291 -24.83 -48.21 -53.55
C LYS A 291 -24.51 -49.62 -54.06
N ALA A 292 -24.16 -50.58 -53.21
CA ALA A 292 -23.75 -51.93 -53.64
C ALA A 292 -24.93 -52.91 -53.85
N GLN A 293 -26.19 -52.44 -53.77
CA GLN A 293 -27.38 -53.31 -53.78
C GLN A 293 -28.43 -52.90 -54.81
N THR A 294 -28.00 -52.53 -56.02
CA THR A 294 -28.87 -52.48 -57.21
C THR A 294 -28.05 -52.70 -58.49
N ASP A 295 -27.80 -53.98 -58.83
CA ASP A 295 -27.73 -54.55 -60.19
C ASP A 295 -27.60 -56.09 -60.08
#